data_AF-A0A932M584-F1
#
_entry.id   AF-A0A932M584-F1
#
_cell.length_a   1.000
_cell.length_b   1.000
_cell.length_c   1.000
_cell.angle_alpha   90.00
_cell.angle_beta   90.00
_cell.angle_gamma   90.00
#
_symmetry.space_group_name_H-M   'P 1'
#
loop_
_entity.id
_entity.type
_entity.pdbx_description
1 polymer ?
#
loop_
_entity_poly.entity_id
_entity_poly.type
_entity_poly.pdbx_seq_one_letter_code
_entity_poly.pdbx_strand_id
1 'polypeptide(L)' 'MNRLLKEFAGPETYIPLGRLGEPWEVAEVALFLASTPATFLQGEDICIDGGHSAH' A
#
# COMPACT_ATOMS: atom_id res chain seq x y z
N MET A 1 20.12 0.12 -22.26
CA MET A 1 19.62 -1.07 -21.54
C MET A 1 18.56 -0.74 -20.47
N ASN A 2 18.55 0.47 -19.88
CA ASN A 2 17.73 0.77 -18.68
C ASN A 2 16.27 1.22 -18.93
N ARG A 3 15.86 1.50 -20.18
CA ARG A 3 14.47 1.91 -20.50
C ARG A 3 13.60 0.72 -20.93
N LEU A 4 14.16 -0.21 -21.70
CA LEU A 4 13.46 -1.40 -22.20
C LEU A 4 13.06 -2.37 -21.08
N LEU A 5 13.87 -2.51 -20.01
CA LEU A 5 13.53 -3.38 -18.88
C LEU A 5 12.35 -2.84 -18.06
N LYS A 6 12.14 -1.51 -18.01
CA LYS A 6 11.01 -0.90 -17.31
C LYS A 6 9.68 -1.10 -18.02
N GLU A 7 9.70 -1.25 -19.35
CA GLU A 7 8.49 -1.50 -20.15
C GLU A 7 7.94 -2.93 -19.95
N PHE A 8 8.77 -3.85 -19.46
CA PHE A 8 8.38 -5.23 -19.11
C PHE A 8 8.40 -5.50 -17.60
N ALA A 9 8.66 -4.47 -16.80
CA ALA A 9 8.70 -4.58 -15.35
C ALA A 9 7.26 -4.58 -14.82
N GLY A 10 6.89 -5.61 -14.06
CA GLY A 10 5.58 -5.66 -13.44
C GLY A 10 5.41 -4.57 -12.37
N PRO A 11 4.18 -4.37 -11.89
CA PRO A 11 3.84 -3.32 -10.92
C PRO A 11 4.72 -3.35 -9.66
N GLU A 12 5.21 -4.52 -9.27
CA GLU A 12 6.14 -4.73 -8.15
C GLU A 12 7.43 -3.89 -8.20
N THR A 13 7.86 -3.44 -9.38
CA THR A 13 9.10 -2.66 -9.51
C THR A 13 8.97 -1.21 -9.06
N TYR A 14 7.74 -0.71 -8.94
CA TYR A 14 7.44 0.63 -8.42
C TYR A 14 6.87 0.58 -6.99
N ILE A 15 6.82 -0.62 -6.40
CA ILE A 15 6.37 -0.83 -5.03
C ILE A 15 7.61 -1.18 -4.21
N PRO A 16 8.02 -0.34 -3.24
CA PRO A 16 9.18 -0.61 -2.38
C PRO A 16 9.13 -1.95 -1.65
N LEU A 17 7.92 -2.37 -1.26
CA LEU A 17 7.67 -3.68 -0.68
C LEU A 17 7.96 -4.85 -1.65
N GLY A 18 8.14 -4.57 -2.94
CA GLY A 18 8.55 -5.53 -3.96
C GLY A 18 7.45 -6.51 -4.37
N ARG A 19 6.20 -6.24 -4.02
CA ARG A 19 5.03 -7.05 -4.41
C ARG A 19 3.76 -6.22 -4.43
N LEU A 20 2.74 -6.74 -5.11
CA LEU A 20 1.38 -6.26 -4.95
C LEU A 20 0.87 -6.53 -3.53
N GLY A 21 0.02 -5.63 -3.05
CA GLY A 21 -0.73 -5.81 -1.82
C GLY A 21 -1.82 -6.86 -1.98
N GLU A 22 -2.15 -7.53 -0.89
CA GLU A 22 -3.25 -8.47 -0.84
C GLU A 22 -4.52 -7.81 -0.26
N PRO A 23 -5.73 -8.24 -0.65
CA PRO A 23 -6.98 -7.63 -0.16
C PRO A 23 -7.11 -7.62 1.37
N TRP A 24 -6.59 -8.64 2.05
CA TRP A 24 -6.63 -8.75 3.51
C TRP A 24 -5.80 -7.66 4.20
N GLU A 25 -4.75 -7.14 3.57
CA GLU A 25 -3.93 -6.07 4.17
C GLU A 25 -4.72 -4.76 4.29
N VAL A 26 -5.63 -4.49 3.35
CA VAL A 26 -6.58 -3.38 3.45
C VAL A 26 -7.68 -3.70 4.45
N ALA A 27 -8.18 -4.93 4.47
CA ALA A 27 -9.25 -5.36 5.37
C ALA A 27 -8.85 -5.27 6.85
N GLU A 28 -7.62 -5.64 7.20
CA GLU A 28 -7.11 -5.55 8.57
C GLU A 28 -7.03 -4.10 9.06
N VAL A 29 -6.60 -3.17 8.20
CA VAL A 29 -6.60 -1.74 8.55
C VAL A 29 -8.03 -1.22 8.68
N ALA A 30 -8.93 -1.57 7.76
CA ALA A 30 -10.34 -1.20 7.86
C ALA A 30 -10.99 -1.76 9.14
N LEU A 31 -10.69 -3.00 9.52
CA LEU A 31 -11.15 -3.62 10.75
C LEU A 31 -10.64 -2.88 11.99
N PHE A 32 -9.36 -2.51 12.00
CA PHE A 32 -8.79 -1.69 13.07
C PHE A 32 -9.50 -0.33 13.17
N LEU A 33 -9.73 0.35 12.04
CA LEU A 33 -10.45 1.63 12.01
C LEU A 33 -11.88 1.53 12.53
N ALA A 34 -12.55 0.41 12.30
CA ALA A 34 -13.89 0.15 12.82
C ALA A 34 -13.91 -0.27 14.31
N SER A 35 -12.74 -0.43 14.94
CA SER A 35 -12.62 -0.97 16.29
C SER A 35 -12.47 0.12 17.36
N THR A 36 -12.74 -0.23 18.63
CA THR A 36 -12.64 0.69 19.79
C THR A 36 -11.26 1.35 19.96
N PRO A 37 -10.12 0.66 19.71
CA PRO A 37 -8.80 1.29 19.73
C PRO A 37 -8.63 2.53 18.84
N ALA A 38 -9.36 2.64 17.72
CA ALA A 38 -9.20 3.74 16.77
C ALA A 38 -10.03 5.01 17.12
N THR A 39 -10.65 5.07 18.29
CA THR A 39 -11.59 6.16 18.67
C THR A 39 -11.03 7.59 18.56
N PHE A 40 -9.72 7.78 18.68
CA PHE A 40 -9.06 9.09 18.52
C PHE A 40 -8.36 9.28 17.16
N LEU A 41 -8.37 8.26 16.30
CA LEU A 41 -7.78 8.31 14.97
C LEU A 41 -8.89 8.67 13.97
N GLN A 42 -9.07 9.96 13.72
CA GLN A 42 -10.13 10.49 12.85
C GLN A 42 -9.56 11.55 11.92
N GLY A 43 -10.21 11.74 10.76
CA GLY A 43 -9.85 12.80 9.80
C GLY A 43 -8.58 12.54 9.00
N GLU A 44 -7.96 11.36 9.15
CA GLU A 44 -6.74 11.00 8.43
C GLU A 44 -7.02 10.11 7.21
N ASP A 45 -6.16 10.27 6.20
CA ASP A 45 -6.06 9.36 5.06
C ASP A 45 -4.91 8.37 5.31
N ILE A 46 -5.22 7.07 5.35
CA ILE A 46 -4.25 6.03 5.63
C ILE A 46 -3.85 5.36 4.32
N CYS A 47 -2.64 5.66 3.86
CA CYS A 47 -2.08 5.07 2.66
C CYS A 47 -1.65 3.61 2.90
N ILE A 48 -2.16 2.69 2.09
CA ILE A 48 -1.85 1.24 2.13
C ILE A 48 -1.41 0.80 0.73
N ASP A 49 -0.18 1.11 0.35
CA ASP A 49 0.29 0.95 -1.04
C ASP A 49 1.67 0.28 -1.17
N GLY A 50 2.17 -0.33 -0.09
CA GLY A 50 3.52 -0.92 -0.08
C GLY A 50 4.65 0.08 -0.27
N GLY A 51 4.39 1.37 -0.08
CA GLY A 51 5.32 2.49 -0.21
C GLY A 51 5.29 3.17 -1.58
N HIS A 52 4.39 2.79 -2.49
CA HIS A 52 4.36 3.29 -3.86
C HIS A 52 4.35 4.84 -3.96
N SER A 53 3.62 5.52 -3.07
CA SER A 53 3.44 6.97 -3.08
C SER A 53 4.58 7.76 -2.42
N ALA A 54 5.52 7.09 -1.75
CA ALA A 54 6.56 7.73 -0.94
C ALA A 54 7.89 7.97 -1.68
N HIS A 55 7.95 7.74 -3.00
CA HIS A 55 9.19 7.77 -3.80
C HIS A 55 9.13 8.66 -5.04
#